data_AF-A0A9D6UGS9-F1
#
_entry.id   AF-A0A9D6UGS9-F1
#
_cell.length_a   1.000
_cell.length_b   1.000
_cell.length_c   1.000
_cell.angle_alpha   90.00
_cell.angle_beta   90.00
_cell.angle_gamma   90.00
#
_symmetry.space_group_name_H-M   'P 1'
#
loop_
_entity.id
_entity.type
_entity.pdbx_description
1 polymer ?
#
loop_
_entity_poly.entity_id
_entity_poly.type
_entity_poly.pdbx_seq_one_letter_code
_entity_poly.pdbx_strand_id
1 'polypeptide(L)' 'MTDTTTQLAILSDALVKIIDLCPMAGKAEPADLLARAGDIAAQALTAAATYGPLPPFADLSAPLSTDDHSA' A
#
# COMPACT_ATOMS: atom_id res chain seq x y z
N MET A 1 -18.91 3.59 10.26
CA MET A 1 -18.84 2.30 9.55
C MET A 1 -17.69 2.42 8.57
N THR A 2 -16.61 1.67 8.76
CA THR A 2 -15.44 1.66 7.88
C THR A 2 -15.76 0.85 6.63
N ASP A 3 -15.48 1.40 5.44
CA ASP A 3 -15.61 0.65 4.18
C ASP A 3 -14.25 0.10 3.75
N THR A 4 -13.89 -1.03 4.35
CA THR A 4 -12.61 -1.70 4.12
C THR A 4 -12.47 -2.25 2.70
N THR A 5 -13.58 -2.56 2.03
CA THR A 5 -13.56 -3.06 0.65
C THR A 5 -13.15 -1.94 -0.30
N THR A 6 -13.73 -0.74 -0.13
CA THR A 6 -13.34 0.43 -0.91
C THR A 6 -11.91 0.87 -0.59
N GLN A 7 -11.50 0.84 0.68
CA GLN A 7 -10.09 1.10 1.06
C GLN A 7 -9.12 0.16 0.35
N LEU A 8 -9.39 -1.15 0.38
CA LEU A 8 -8.52 -2.15 -0.26
C LEU A 8 -8.48 -1.98 -1.78
N ALA A 9 -9.61 -1.65 -2.41
CA ALA A 9 -9.67 -1.40 -3.85
C ALA A 9 -8.80 -0.20 -4.25
N ILE A 10 -8.88 0.91 -3.51
CA ILE A 10 -8.04 2.10 -3.74
C ILE A 10 -6.55 1.78 -3.59
N LEU A 11 -6.18 1.06 -2.52
CA LEU A 11 -4.79 0.72 -2.26
C LEU A 11 -4.24 -0.29 -3.28
N SER A 12 -5.07 -1.25 -3.73
CA SER A 12 -4.67 -2.23 -4.74
C SER A 12 -4.49 -1.60 -6.12
N ASP A 13 -5.37 -0.66 -6.51
CA ASP A 13 -5.21 0.11 -7.75
C ASP A 13 -3.93 0.95 -7.73
N ALA A 14 -3.62 1.60 -6.60
CA ALA A 14 -2.38 2.33 -6.43
C ALA A 14 -1.14 1.44 -6.53
N LEU A 15 -1.19 0.23 -5.97
CA LEU A 15 -0.11 -0.74 -6.09
C LEU A 15 0.15 -1.15 -7.54
N VAL A 16 -0.91 -1.40 -8.31
CA VAL A 16 -0.79 -1.69 -9.75
C VAL A 16 -0.10 -0.53 -10.48
N LYS A 17 -0.52 0.71 -10.22
CA LYS A 17 0.10 1.91 -10.82
C LYS A 17 1.58 2.06 -10.48
N ILE A 18 1.99 1.68 -9.27
CA ILE A 18 3.39 1.70 -8.85
C ILE A 18 4.18 0.61 -9.58
N ILE A 19 3.63 -0.60 -9.71
CA ILE A 19 4.26 -1.70 -10.46
C ILE A 19 4.41 -1.36 -11.93
N ASP A 20 3.45 -0.64 -12.51
CA ASP A 20 3.51 -0.15 -13.90
C ASP A 20 4.62 0.88 -14.14
N LEU A 21 5.28 1.39 -13.07
CA LEU A 21 6.51 2.18 -13.20
C LEU A 21 7.76 1.31 -13.43
N CYS A 22 7.73 0.01 -13.09
CA CYS A 22 8.89 -0.87 -13.25
C CYS A 22 9.43 -0.96 -14.70
N PRO A 23 8.60 -1.03 -15.76
CA PRO A 23 9.07 -0.98 -17.14
C PRO A 23 9.75 0.34 -17.55
N MET A 24 9.66 1.39 -16.72
CA MET A 24 10.36 2.67 -16.92
C MET A 24 11.76 2.67 -16.28
N ALA A 25 12.13 1.64 -15.52
CA ALA A 25 13.48 1.49 -14.99
C ALA A 25 14.48 1.41 -16.16
N GLY A 26 15.33 2.43 -16.29
CA GLY A 26 16.27 2.61 -17.41
C GLY A 26 15.84 3.64 -18.47
N LYS A 27 14.61 4.18 -18.37
CA LYS A 27 14.12 5.28 -19.22
C LYS A 27 13.94 6.60 -18.45
N ALA A 28 13.92 6.53 -17.13
CA ALA A 28 13.84 7.66 -16.22
C ALA A 28 14.85 7.48 -15.09
N GLU A 29 15.22 8.59 -14.45
CA GLU A 29 16.09 8.56 -13.28
C GLU A 29 15.41 7.77 -12.14
N PRO A 30 16.14 6.87 -11.44
CA PRO A 30 15.58 6.08 -10.36
C PRO A 30 14.92 6.92 -9.26
N ALA A 31 15.47 8.09 -8.98
CA ALA A 31 14.92 9.03 -8.00
C ALA A 31 13.54 9.56 -8.41
N ASP A 32 13.33 9.85 -9.69
CA ASP A 32 12.05 10.35 -10.21
C ASP A 32 10.98 9.26 -10.18
N LEU A 33 11.35 8.00 -10.46
CA LEU A 33 10.46 6.85 -10.36
C LEU A 33 10.03 6.59 -8.91
N LEU A 34 10.97 6.67 -7.98
CA LEU A 34 10.67 6.54 -6.54
C LEU A 34 9.81 7.70 -6.03
N ALA A 35 10.08 8.93 -6.46
CA ALA A 35 9.26 10.08 -6.12
C ALA A 35 7.82 9.91 -6.62
N ARG A 36 7.63 9.52 -7.89
CA ARG A 36 6.30 9.21 -8.44
C ARG A 36 5.60 8.08 -7.69
N ALA A 37 6.31 7.00 -7.38
CA ALA A 37 5.75 5.90 -6.62
C ALA A 37 5.28 6.37 -5.23
N GLY A 38 6.09 7.20 -4.57
CA GLY A 38 5.75 7.83 -3.29
C GLY A 38 4.50 8.71 -3.37
N ASP A 39 4.39 9.56 -4.40
CA ASP A 39 3.23 10.42 -4.61
C ASP A 39 1.94 9.61 -4.81
N ILE A 40 2.01 8.55 -5.62
CA ILE A 40 0.87 7.64 -5.85
C ILE A 40 0.45 6.99 -4.53
N ALA A 41 1.42 6.48 -3.75
CA ALA A 41 1.14 5.85 -2.46
C ALA A 41 0.51 6.85 -1.47
N ALA A 42 1.04 8.07 -1.37
CA ALA A 42 0.52 9.10 -0.45
C ALA A 42 -0.91 9.51 -0.81
N GLN A 43 -1.19 9.69 -2.10
CA GLN A 43 -2.54 10.02 -2.58
C GLN A 43 -3.53 8.88 -2.30
N ALA A 44 -3.13 7.63 -2.54
CA ALA A 44 -3.97 6.47 -2.29
C ALA A 44 -4.28 6.28 -0.80
N LEU A 45 -3.28 6.44 0.07
CA LEU A 45 -3.47 6.40 1.53
C LEU A 45 -4.43 7.49 1.99
N THR A 46 -4.26 8.71 1.46
CA THR A 46 -5.16 9.84 1.78
C THR A 46 -6.59 9.55 1.34
N ALA A 47 -6.77 9.04 0.12
CA ALA A 47 -8.08 8.69 -0.41
C ALA A 47 -8.74 7.54 0.39
N ALA A 48 -7.99 6.49 0.71
CA ALA A 48 -8.49 5.37 1.49
C ALA A 48 -8.85 5.79 2.94
N ALA A 49 -8.10 6.73 3.53
CA ALA A 49 -8.42 7.27 4.86
C ALA A 49 -9.76 8.01 4.93
N THR A 50 -10.33 8.44 3.79
CA THR A 50 -11.67 9.06 3.75
C THR A 50 -12.80 8.06 4.03
N TYR A 51 -12.53 6.76 3.86
CA TYR A 51 -13.48 5.66 4.10
C TYR A 51 -13.34 5.06 5.52
N GLY A 52 -12.56 5.74 6.38
CA GLY A 52 -12.34 5.43 7.79
C GLY A 52 -10.85 5.28 8.13
N PRO A 53 -10.52 5.06 9.42
CA PRO A 53 -9.13 4.88 9.84
C PRO A 53 -8.49 3.72 9.09
N LEU A 54 -7.29 3.94 8.57
CA LEU A 54 -6.49 2.87 8.00
C LEU A 54 -5.98 1.95 9.11
N PRO A 55 -5.87 0.64 8.85
CA PRO A 55 -5.22 -0.25 9.78
C PRO A 55 -3.78 0.25 10.02
N PRO A 56 -3.26 0.10 11.25
CA PRO A 56 -1.86 0.37 11.50
C PRO A 56 -1.02 -0.51 10.57
N PHE A 57 0.12 0.01 10.13
CA PHE A 57 1.10 -0.83 9.46
C PHE A 57 1.46 -1.97 10.41
N ALA A 58 1.31 -3.21 9.94
CA ALA A 58 1.79 -4.34 10.69
C ALA A 58 3.29 -4.12 10.93
N ASP A 59 3.70 -4.11 12.19
CA ASP A 59 5.11 -4.18 12.54
C ASP A 59 5.61 -5.53 11.99
N LEU A 60 6.26 -5.52 10.82
CA LEU A 60 6.82 -6.73 10.20
C LEU A 60 7.93 -7.35 11.07
N SER A 61 8.31 -6.66 12.14
CA SER A 61 9.26 -7.09 13.18
C SER A 61 8.58 -7.78 14.37
N ALA A 62 7.25 -7.73 14.48
CA ALA A 62 6.54 -8.44 15.53
C ALA A 62 6.60 -9.95 15.24
N PRO A 63 6.95 -10.80 16.22
CA PRO A 63 6.90 -12.25 16.02
C PRO A 63 5.47 -12.59 15.58
N LEU A 64 5.37 -13.29 14.45
CA LEU A 64 4.13 -13.90 14.01
C LEU A 64 3.69 -14.83 15.15
N SER A 65 2.76 -14.40 16.00
CA SER A 65 2.17 -15.27 17.00
C SER A 65 1.43 -16.36 16.24
N THR A 66 2.14 -17.46 16.00
CA THR A 66 1.54 -18.76 15.71
C THR A 66 0.72 -19.12 16.94
N ASP A 67 -0.56 -18.74 16.93
CA ASP A 67 -1.56 -19.40 17.76
C ASP A 67 -1.68 -20.84 17.25
N ASP A 68 -0.82 -21.70 17.81
CA ASP A 68 -0.92 -23.14 17.73
C ASP A 68 -2.22 -23.55 18.43
N HIS A 69 -3.27 -23.76 17.65
CA HIS A 69 -4.53 -24.31 18.13
C HIS A 69 -4.33 -25.81 18.39
N SER A 70 -3.75 -26.13 19.55
CA SER A 70 -3.78 -27.47 20.12
C SER A 70 -5.23 -27.85 20.44
N ALA A 71 -5.75 -28.85 19.72
CA ALA A 71 -6.95 -29.62 20.06
C ALA A 71 -6.71 -31.11 19.80
#